data_AF-A0A9D6UUP7-F1
#
_entry.id   AF-A0A9D6UUP7-F1
#
_cell.length_a   1.000
_cell.length_b   1.000
_cell.length_c   1.000
_cell.angle_alpha   90.00
_cell.angle_beta   90.00
_cell.angle_gamma   90.00
#
_symmetry.space_group_name_H-M   'P 1'
#
loop_
_entity.id
_entity.type
_entity.pdbx_description
1 polymer ?
#
loop_
_entity_poly.entity_id
_entity_poly.type
_entity_poly.pdbx_seq_one_letter_code
_entity_poly.pdbx_strand_id
1 'polypeptide(L)'
;MSTGDRRGFLKRAAGAVALGSFWTEDTIQAYQNNVRTASSPSDLRITDLRFAHITGAPMRAPIIRIDTNQGISGYGEVRDGASVTYALMLKSRLLGKNPCEVDKIFRSIKQFGFHARQAGGGCGVEMALWDLAGKVYNVPAYQLLGGKFRDRIRLYCDTTESHDPKVFGERLKKRREDGFTWLKMDLGIDLVEKIPGCITSPLGMDQRAAGLTPHMFTGMEITDKGIGLMCEYVAQIREVVGWDIPLAS
;
A
#
# COMPACT_ATOMS: atom_id res chain seq x y z
N MET A 1 58.74 20.17 22.60
CA MET A 1 57.46 20.87 22.31
C MET A 1 56.37 20.27 23.19
N SER A 2 55.94 21.07 24.16
CA SER A 2 54.77 21.00 25.06
C SER A 2 54.12 19.66 25.43
N THR A 3 54.37 19.23 26.67
CA THR A 3 53.52 18.31 27.45
C THR A 3 52.27 19.05 27.93
N GLY A 4 51.09 18.68 27.40
CA GLY A 4 49.81 19.27 27.77
C GLY A 4 49.38 18.91 29.19
N ASP A 5 49.38 19.91 30.07
CA ASP A 5 48.98 19.82 31.48
C ASP A 5 47.46 19.59 31.63
N ARG A 6 47.08 18.38 32.05
CA ARG A 6 45.69 17.96 32.32
C ARG A 6 45.04 18.76 33.46
N ARG A 7 45.82 19.45 34.32
CA ARG A 7 45.28 20.27 35.41
C ARG A 7 44.73 21.63 34.92
N GLY A 8 45.14 22.09 33.75
CA GLY A 8 44.60 23.32 33.15
C GLY A 8 43.16 23.18 32.63
N PHE A 9 42.77 21.99 32.18
CA PHE A 9 41.43 21.73 31.64
C PHE A 9 40.34 21.79 32.73
N LEU A 10 40.61 21.20 33.90
CA LEU A 10 39.66 21.20 35.03
C LEU A 10 39.48 22.59 35.66
N LYS A 11 40.51 23.45 35.67
CA LYS A 11 40.37 24.84 36.11
C LYS A 11 39.57 25.70 35.12
N ARG A 12 39.60 25.39 33.83
CA ARG A 12 38.74 26.05 32.82
C ARG A 12 37.28 25.58 32.89
N ALA A 13 37.04 24.32 33.27
CA ALA A 13 35.69 23.80 33.51
C ALA A 13 35.02 24.44 34.74
N ALA A 14 35.76 24.67 35.84
CA ALA A 14 35.22 25.33 37.03
C ALA A 14 34.84 26.80 36.80
N GLY A 15 35.55 27.51 35.92
CA GLY A 15 35.21 28.89 35.53
C GLY A 15 33.98 29.00 34.61
N ALA A 16 33.61 27.92 33.91
CA ALA A 16 32.43 27.89 33.05
C ALA A 16 31.12 27.62 33.83
N VAL A 17 31.21 27.06 35.04
CA VAL A 17 30.04 26.83 35.90
C VAL A 17 29.43 28.15 36.39
N ALA A 18 30.24 29.21 36.54
CA ALA A 18 29.76 30.53 36.95
C ALA A 18 29.00 31.30 35.86
N LEU A 19 29.09 30.88 34.59
CA LEU A 19 28.31 31.42 33.47
C LEU A 19 27.09 30.56 33.12
N GLY A 20 26.92 29.40 33.78
CA GLY A 20 25.86 28.42 33.50
C GLY A 20 24.57 28.61 34.30
N SER A 21 24.49 29.58 35.21
CA SER A 21 23.34 29.73 36.12
C SER A 21 22.15 30.53 35.55
N PHE A 22 22.10 30.75 34.23
CA PHE A 22 21.04 31.52 33.56
C PHE A 22 20.01 30.65 32.81
N TRP A 23 19.85 29.39 33.18
CA TRP A 23 18.69 28.61 32.73
C TRP A 23 17.57 28.80 33.76
N THR A 24 16.68 29.75 33.51
CA THR A 24 15.45 29.89 34.30
C THR A 24 14.60 28.62 34.12
N GLU A 25 13.79 28.27 35.12
CA GLU A 25 12.81 27.16 35.03
C GLU A 25 11.95 27.26 33.77
N ASP A 26 11.60 28.49 33.36
CA ASP A 26 10.88 28.77 32.12
C ASP A 26 11.64 28.32 30.86
N THR A 27 12.96 28.45 30.85
CA THR A 27 13.81 28.03 29.71
C THR A 27 13.89 26.51 29.61
N ILE A 28 13.92 25.81 30.76
CA ILE A 28 13.92 24.34 30.82
C ILE A 28 12.54 23.79 30.44
N GLN A 29 11.45 24.40 30.93
CA GLN A 29 10.08 24.04 30.52
C GLN A 29 9.83 24.32 29.04
N ALA A 30 10.30 25.46 28.51
CA ALA A 30 10.20 25.78 27.09
C ALA A 30 10.96 24.78 26.21
N TYR A 31 12.12 24.30 26.66
CA TYR A 31 12.85 23.23 25.99
C TYR A 31 12.04 21.92 25.96
N GLN A 32 11.46 21.51 27.09
CA GLN A 32 10.59 20.32 27.16
C GLN A 32 9.33 20.45 26.30
N ASN A 33 8.75 21.65 26.20
CA ASN A 33 7.60 21.94 25.34
C ASN A 33 7.94 21.91 23.83
N ASN A 34 9.22 22.12 23.47
CA ASN A 34 9.72 22.00 22.09
C ASN A 34 10.21 20.59 21.74
N VAL A 35 10.31 19.69 22.72
CA VAL A 35 10.57 18.27 22.47
C VAL A 35 9.22 17.61 22.19
N ARG A 36 8.99 17.16 20.94
CA ARG A 36 7.83 16.31 20.62
C ARG A 36 7.79 15.16 21.63
N THR A 37 6.72 14.97 22.38
CA THR A 37 6.59 13.81 23.29
C THR A 37 6.57 12.46 22.55
N ALA A 38 6.33 12.50 21.23
CA ALA A 38 6.55 11.46 20.24
C ALA A 38 8.04 11.12 19.95
N SER A 39 9.01 11.78 20.61
CA SER A 39 10.44 11.76 20.28
C SER A 39 11.26 10.67 20.97
N SER A 40 10.65 9.79 21.75
CA SER A 40 11.32 8.56 22.19
C SER A 40 10.81 7.36 21.40
N PRO A 41 11.32 7.14 20.16
CA PRO A 41 11.01 5.93 19.39
C PRO A 41 11.20 4.65 20.20
N SER A 42 12.20 4.60 21.08
CA SER A 42 12.51 3.46 21.94
C SER A 42 11.39 3.10 22.94
N ASP A 43 10.59 4.08 23.37
CA ASP A 43 9.54 3.90 24.38
C ASP A 43 8.14 3.73 23.78
N LEU A 44 8.02 3.75 22.44
CA LEU A 44 6.74 3.51 21.78
C LEU A 44 6.28 2.08 22.01
N ARG A 45 4.99 1.93 22.32
CA ARG A 45 4.33 0.66 22.55
C ARG A 45 2.98 0.71 21.85
N ILE A 46 2.68 -0.34 21.09
CA ILE A 46 1.35 -0.54 20.52
C ILE A 46 0.36 -0.79 21.65
N THR A 47 -0.72 -0.03 21.70
CA THR A 47 -1.77 -0.10 22.73
C THR A 47 -3.08 -0.65 22.20
N ASP A 48 -3.34 -0.49 20.90
CA ASP A 48 -4.58 -0.98 20.29
C ASP A 48 -4.42 -1.31 18.81
N LEU A 49 -5.33 -2.14 18.30
CA LEU A 49 -5.58 -2.37 16.88
C LEU A 49 -7.09 -2.39 16.69
N ARG A 50 -7.59 -1.49 15.83
CA ARG A 50 -9.00 -1.33 15.48
C ARG A 50 -9.16 -1.31 13.97
N PHE A 51 -10.39 -1.34 13.48
CA PHE A 51 -10.66 -1.20 12.05
C PHE A 51 -11.91 -0.35 11.80
N ALA A 52 -11.98 0.18 10.57
CA ALA A 52 -13.17 0.79 10.01
C ALA A 52 -13.38 0.28 8.58
N HIS A 53 -14.63 0.17 8.15
CA HIS A 53 -14.94 -0.01 6.74
C HIS A 53 -15.27 1.34 6.11
N ILE A 54 -14.68 1.61 4.95
CA ILE A 54 -15.02 2.80 4.19
C ILE A 54 -16.41 2.61 3.58
N THR A 55 -17.34 3.52 3.91
CA THR A 55 -18.67 3.56 3.30
C THR A 55 -18.60 4.22 1.93
N GLY A 56 -19.36 3.70 0.96
CA GLY A 56 -19.39 4.23 -0.41
C GLY A 56 -18.19 3.86 -1.29
N ALA A 57 -17.23 3.06 -0.79
CA ALA A 57 -16.20 2.47 -1.62
C ALA A 57 -16.80 1.41 -2.57
N PRO A 58 -16.28 1.25 -3.81
CA PRO A 58 -16.81 0.29 -4.79
C PRO A 58 -16.66 -1.17 -4.35
N MET A 59 -15.72 -1.43 -3.43
CA MET A 59 -15.50 -2.73 -2.80
C MET A 59 -15.35 -2.55 -1.29
N ARG A 60 -15.46 -3.66 -0.55
CA ARG A 60 -15.14 -3.65 0.88
C ARG A 60 -13.68 -3.27 1.07
N ALA A 61 -13.45 -2.08 1.63
CA ALA A 61 -12.14 -1.54 1.96
C ALA A 61 -12.01 -1.38 3.50
N PRO A 62 -11.56 -2.43 4.22
CA PRO A 62 -11.22 -2.34 5.63
C PRO A 62 -9.88 -1.62 5.83
N ILE A 63 -9.90 -0.54 6.59
CA ILE A 63 -8.70 0.14 7.08
C ILE A 63 -8.51 -0.21 8.54
N ILE A 64 -7.34 -0.74 8.90
CA ILE A 64 -6.94 -0.90 10.30
C ILE A 64 -6.21 0.35 10.80
N ARG A 65 -6.35 0.59 12.10
CA ARG A 65 -5.64 1.63 12.84
C ARG A 65 -4.92 0.98 14.01
N ILE A 66 -3.61 1.20 14.11
CA ILE A 66 -2.79 0.80 15.24
C ILE A 66 -2.48 2.03 16.08
N ASP A 67 -2.84 1.99 17.37
CA ASP A 67 -2.60 3.08 18.30
C ASP A 67 -1.39 2.81 19.19
N THR A 68 -0.76 3.88 19.67
CA THR A 68 0.41 3.81 20.54
C THR A 68 0.20 4.54 21.87
N ASN A 69 1.06 4.26 22.85
CA ASN A 69 1.10 4.93 24.15
C ASN A 69 1.51 6.42 24.09
N GLN A 70 2.01 6.90 22.95
CA GLN A 70 2.41 8.30 22.75
C GLN A 70 1.43 9.08 21.85
N GLY A 71 0.22 8.54 21.63
CA GLY A 71 -0.85 9.23 20.89
C GLY A 71 -0.68 9.26 19.37
N ILE A 72 0.31 8.55 18.82
CA ILE A 72 0.51 8.42 17.37
C ILE A 72 -0.21 7.15 16.89
N SER A 73 -0.82 7.23 15.70
CA SER A 73 -1.49 6.10 15.08
C SER A 73 -0.99 5.84 13.66
N GLY A 74 -0.93 4.56 13.31
CA GLY A 74 -0.64 4.06 11.96
C GLY A 74 -1.85 3.45 11.29
N TYR A 75 -1.91 3.54 9.97
CA TYR A 75 -3.01 3.05 9.16
C TYR A 75 -2.52 2.08 8.10
N GLY A 76 -3.30 1.02 7.89
CA GLY A 76 -3.04 0.06 6.83
C GLY A 76 -4.32 -0.53 6.29
N GLU A 77 -4.33 -0.88 5.01
CA GLU A 77 -5.49 -1.48 4.35
C GLU A 77 -5.37 -3.00 4.39
N VAL A 78 -6.46 -3.66 4.77
CA VAL A 78 -6.59 -5.10 4.58
C VAL A 78 -7.15 -5.33 3.19
N ARG A 79 -6.41 -6.07 2.35
CA ARG A 79 -6.74 -6.34 0.95
C ARG A 79 -8.23 -6.62 0.70
N ASP A 80 -8.75 -6.17 -0.44
CA ASP A 80 -10.09 -6.48 -0.94
C ASP A 80 -10.45 -7.97 -0.83
N GLY A 81 -11.65 -8.25 -0.31
CA GLY A 81 -12.14 -9.62 -0.11
C GLY A 81 -11.39 -10.44 0.96
N ALA A 82 -10.34 -9.92 1.59
CA ALA A 82 -9.75 -10.53 2.77
C ALA A 82 -10.61 -10.25 4.01
N SER A 83 -10.54 -11.16 4.98
CA SER A 83 -11.22 -10.96 6.26
C SER A 83 -10.40 -10.07 7.18
N VAL A 84 -10.99 -8.98 7.67
CA VAL A 84 -10.37 -8.11 8.69
C VAL A 84 -10.07 -8.86 9.99
N THR A 85 -10.77 -9.97 10.26
CA THR A 85 -10.49 -10.86 11.39
C THR A 85 -9.05 -11.35 11.38
N TYR A 86 -8.44 -11.53 10.20
CA TYR A 86 -7.03 -11.90 10.09
C TYR A 86 -6.07 -10.82 10.61
N ALA A 87 -6.44 -9.54 10.54
CA ALA A 87 -5.66 -8.49 11.20
C ALA A 87 -5.97 -8.44 12.70
N LEU A 88 -7.24 -8.57 13.10
CA LEU A 88 -7.67 -8.49 14.50
C LEU A 88 -7.08 -9.60 15.37
N MET A 89 -6.96 -10.83 14.85
CA MET A 89 -6.33 -11.94 15.58
C MET A 89 -4.85 -11.67 15.91
N LEU A 90 -4.17 -10.87 15.09
CA LEU A 90 -2.78 -10.49 15.31
C LEU A 90 -2.62 -9.48 16.45
N LYS A 91 -3.67 -8.79 16.90
CA LYS A 91 -3.61 -7.80 18.00
C LYS A 91 -2.87 -8.36 19.22
N SER A 92 -3.19 -9.58 19.64
CA SER A 92 -2.52 -10.27 20.76
C SER A 92 -1.00 -10.41 20.61
N ARG A 93 -0.49 -10.41 19.37
CA ARG A 93 0.93 -10.50 19.03
C ARG A 93 1.57 -9.12 18.87
N LEU A 94 0.80 -8.04 18.86
CA LEU A 94 1.29 -6.68 18.61
C LEU A 94 1.35 -5.83 19.87
N LEU A 95 0.41 -6.00 20.79
CA LEU A 95 0.32 -5.20 22.02
C LEU A 95 1.65 -5.19 22.79
N GLY A 96 2.05 -4.00 23.24
CA GLY A 96 3.29 -3.78 23.98
C GLY A 96 4.57 -3.86 23.14
N LYS A 97 4.50 -4.16 21.84
CA LYS A 97 5.69 -4.10 20.97
C LYS A 97 5.96 -2.67 20.52
N ASN A 98 7.22 -2.40 20.21
CA ASN A 98 7.63 -1.15 19.62
C ASN A 98 7.33 -1.16 18.11
N PRO A 99 6.46 -0.27 17.59
CA PRO A 99 6.07 -0.28 16.18
C PRO A 99 7.21 0.03 15.21
N CYS A 100 8.31 0.64 15.68
CA CYS A 100 9.49 0.91 14.86
C CYS A 100 10.32 -0.36 14.59
N GLU A 101 10.06 -1.48 15.28
CA GLU A 101 10.68 -2.79 15.01
C GLU A 101 9.95 -3.54 13.87
N VAL A 102 9.75 -2.88 12.73
CA VAL A 102 8.85 -3.33 11.64
C VAL A 102 9.16 -4.75 11.16
N ASP A 103 10.40 -5.03 10.75
CA ASP A 103 10.79 -6.36 10.22
C ASP A 103 10.66 -7.46 11.28
N LYS A 104 11.02 -7.16 12.54
CA LYS A 104 10.91 -8.12 13.66
C LYS A 104 9.45 -8.47 13.94
N ILE A 105 8.56 -7.47 13.97
CA ILE A 105 7.13 -7.71 14.13
C ILE A 105 6.60 -8.48 12.93
N PHE A 106 6.90 -8.05 11.70
CA PHE A 106 6.41 -8.68 10.49
C PHE A 106 6.82 -10.15 10.41
N ARG A 107 8.10 -10.49 10.66
CA ARG A 107 8.56 -11.89 10.69
C ARG A 107 7.80 -12.75 11.71
N SER A 108 7.45 -12.18 12.87
CA SER A 108 6.69 -12.90 13.89
C SER A 108 5.25 -13.23 13.46
N ILE A 109 4.64 -12.37 12.63
CA ILE A 109 3.25 -12.53 12.17
C ILE A 109 3.15 -13.15 10.78
N LYS A 110 4.24 -13.19 9.99
CA LYS A 110 4.26 -13.68 8.60
C LYS A 110 3.70 -15.09 8.47
N GLN A 111 3.94 -15.95 9.46
CA GLN A 111 3.43 -17.32 9.52
C GLN A 111 1.89 -17.42 9.52
N PHE A 112 1.18 -16.35 9.88
CA PHE A 112 -0.28 -16.29 9.88
C PHE A 112 -0.86 -15.73 8.57
N GLY A 113 -0.02 -15.42 7.59
CA GLY A 113 -0.40 -15.06 6.23
C GLY A 113 -0.12 -16.19 5.24
N PHE A 114 -0.75 -16.10 4.06
CA PHE A 114 -0.49 -16.98 2.92
C PHE A 114 -0.70 -16.22 1.60
N HIS A 115 -0.68 -16.90 0.47
CA HIS A 115 -0.90 -16.26 -0.83
C HIS A 115 -2.27 -15.54 -0.93
N ALA A 116 -2.31 -14.55 -1.83
CA ALA A 116 -3.51 -13.79 -2.17
C ALA A 116 -4.22 -13.13 -0.97
N ARG A 117 -5.52 -13.36 -0.79
CA ARG A 117 -6.36 -12.70 0.24
C ARG A 117 -6.01 -13.13 1.66
N GLN A 118 -5.38 -14.28 1.85
CA GLN A 118 -4.99 -14.75 3.18
C GLN A 118 -3.87 -13.91 3.80
N ALA A 119 -3.01 -13.28 2.99
CA ALA A 119 -2.00 -12.32 3.49
C ALA A 119 -2.58 -10.98 3.94
N GLY A 120 -3.83 -10.65 3.60
CA GLY A 120 -4.37 -9.30 3.75
C GLY A 120 -4.23 -8.71 5.15
N GLY A 121 -4.44 -9.53 6.19
CA GLY A 121 -4.28 -9.10 7.58
C GLY A 121 -2.84 -8.74 7.95
N GLY A 122 -1.87 -9.57 7.54
CA GLY A 122 -0.45 -9.33 7.78
C GLY A 122 0.08 -8.11 7.01
N CYS A 123 -0.32 -7.95 5.75
CA CYS A 123 0.03 -6.79 4.93
C CYS A 123 -0.53 -5.48 5.52
N GLY A 124 -1.80 -5.49 5.94
CA GLY A 124 -2.40 -4.30 6.58
C GLY A 124 -1.66 -3.89 7.85
N VAL A 125 -1.25 -4.86 8.68
CA VAL A 125 -0.42 -4.58 9.87
C VAL A 125 0.92 -3.98 9.48
N GLU A 126 1.65 -4.58 8.54
CA GLU A 126 2.96 -4.10 8.13
C GLU A 126 2.90 -2.67 7.53
N MET A 127 1.90 -2.37 6.71
CA MET A 127 1.65 -1.01 6.21
C MET A 127 1.43 -0.01 7.35
N ALA A 128 0.62 -0.35 8.36
CA ALA A 128 0.38 0.50 9.52
C ALA A 128 1.64 0.74 10.36
N LEU A 129 2.53 -0.26 10.45
CA LEU A 129 3.82 -0.13 11.13
C LEU A 129 4.78 0.81 10.37
N TRP A 130 4.83 0.72 9.04
CA TRP A 130 5.62 1.64 8.22
C TRP A 130 5.10 3.08 8.29
N ASP A 131 3.78 3.27 8.30
CA ASP A 131 3.15 4.58 8.52
C ASP A 131 3.52 5.14 9.91
N LEU A 132 3.45 4.33 10.97
CA LEU A 132 3.93 4.71 12.31
C LEU A 132 5.40 5.10 12.30
N ALA A 133 6.28 4.27 11.74
CA ALA A 133 7.71 4.54 11.71
C ALA A 133 8.01 5.86 10.99
N GLY A 134 7.38 6.12 9.83
CA GLY A 134 7.52 7.38 9.11
C GLY A 134 7.09 8.60 9.94
N LYS A 135 5.92 8.52 10.58
CA LYS A 135 5.42 9.60 11.46
C LYS A 135 6.32 9.85 12.66
N VAL A 136 6.83 8.79 13.29
CA VAL A 136 7.72 8.85 14.45
C VAL A 136 9.06 9.49 14.10
N TYR A 137 9.68 9.05 13.00
CA TYR A 137 10.94 9.60 12.52
C TYR A 137 10.77 10.90 11.73
N ASN A 138 9.53 11.37 11.55
CA ASN A 138 9.19 12.57 10.80
C ASN A 138 9.77 12.58 9.37
N VAL A 139 9.70 11.42 8.70
CA VAL A 139 10.12 11.23 7.32
C VAL A 139 9.03 10.51 6.53
N PRO A 140 8.93 10.73 5.21
CA PRO A 140 8.04 9.93 4.38
C PRO A 140 8.49 8.46 4.40
N ALA A 141 7.54 7.51 4.38
CA ALA A 141 7.83 6.08 4.53
C ALA A 141 8.87 5.55 3.52
N TYR A 142 8.89 6.06 2.27
CA TYR A 142 9.89 5.67 1.28
C TYR A 142 11.33 5.99 1.71
N GLN A 143 11.54 6.98 2.58
CA GLN A 143 12.87 7.36 3.06
C GLN A 143 13.47 6.24 3.91
N LEU A 144 12.62 5.50 4.64
CA LEU A 144 13.02 4.34 5.43
C LEU A 144 13.35 3.12 4.57
N LEU A 145 12.91 3.11 3.30
CA LEU A 145 13.16 2.04 2.32
C LEU A 145 14.41 2.30 1.46
N GLY A 146 15.26 3.25 1.84
CA GLY A 146 16.48 3.61 1.10
C GLY A 146 16.38 4.89 0.28
N GLY A 147 15.29 5.64 0.42
CA GLY A 147 15.16 6.95 -0.21
C GLY A 147 14.59 6.89 -1.63
N LYS A 148 14.61 8.06 -2.26
CA LYS A 148 13.96 8.31 -3.54
C LYS A 148 14.86 7.94 -4.72
N PHE A 149 14.32 7.15 -5.65
CA PHE A 149 14.96 6.82 -6.93
C PHE A 149 14.40 7.62 -8.12
N ARG A 150 13.29 8.35 -7.94
CA ARG A 150 12.60 9.11 -9.00
C ARG A 150 11.73 10.23 -8.45
N ASP A 151 11.59 11.32 -9.19
CA ASP A 151 10.74 12.49 -8.83
C ASP A 151 9.25 12.25 -8.99
N ARG A 152 8.87 11.40 -9.95
CA ARG A 152 7.48 11.12 -10.29
C ARG A 152 7.30 9.63 -10.55
N ILE A 153 6.13 9.11 -10.22
CA ILE A 153 5.71 7.73 -10.53
C ILE A 153 4.68 7.81 -11.65
N ARG A 154 4.91 7.08 -12.75
CA ARG A 154 3.93 6.99 -13.84
C ARG A 154 2.72 6.20 -13.36
N LEU A 155 1.53 6.76 -13.55
CA LEU A 155 0.26 6.07 -13.32
C LEU A 155 -0.32 5.63 -14.66
N TYR A 156 -1.03 4.50 -14.65
CA TYR A 156 -1.96 4.14 -15.70
C TYR A 156 -3.39 4.30 -15.17
N CYS A 157 -4.37 4.38 -16.08
CA CYS A 157 -5.77 4.49 -15.71
C CYS A 157 -6.55 3.28 -16.21
N ASP A 158 -7.38 2.74 -15.32
CA ASP A 158 -8.41 1.76 -15.68
C ASP A 158 -9.52 2.43 -16.49
N THR A 159 -10.05 1.73 -17.48
CA THR A 159 -11.04 2.29 -18.41
C THR A 159 -12.29 1.45 -18.40
N THR A 160 -13.44 2.10 -18.19
CA THR A 160 -14.73 1.43 -18.15
C THR A 160 -15.01 0.68 -19.45
N GLU A 161 -15.28 -0.61 -19.32
CA GLU A 161 -15.49 -1.56 -20.42
C GLU A 161 -16.74 -1.26 -21.27
N SER A 162 -16.72 -1.73 -22.52
CA SER A 162 -17.89 -1.71 -23.42
C SER A 162 -17.78 -2.84 -24.43
N HIS A 163 -18.87 -3.52 -24.77
CA HIS A 163 -18.87 -4.47 -25.90
C HIS A 163 -18.70 -3.77 -27.27
N ASP A 164 -18.85 -2.44 -27.33
CA ASP A 164 -18.58 -1.66 -28.55
C ASP A 164 -17.12 -1.15 -28.53
N PRO A 165 -16.25 -1.62 -29.44
CA PRO A 165 -14.84 -1.24 -29.47
C PRO A 165 -14.64 0.25 -29.75
N LYS A 166 -15.55 0.92 -30.47
CA LYS A 166 -15.45 2.37 -30.72
C LYS A 166 -15.72 3.14 -29.44
N VAL A 167 -16.75 2.77 -28.69
CA VAL A 167 -17.04 3.39 -27.39
C VAL A 167 -15.88 3.17 -26.41
N PHE A 168 -15.28 1.97 -26.39
CA PHE A 168 -14.13 1.72 -25.52
C PHE A 168 -12.90 2.53 -25.96
N GLY A 169 -12.63 2.59 -27.28
CA GLY A 169 -11.57 3.40 -27.88
C GLY A 169 -11.69 4.89 -27.56
N GLU A 170 -12.89 5.47 -27.66
CA GLU A 170 -13.11 6.88 -27.31
C GLU A 170 -12.88 7.15 -25.82
N ARG A 171 -13.27 6.22 -24.93
CA ARG A 171 -12.98 6.33 -23.50
C ARG A 171 -11.48 6.28 -23.22
N LEU A 172 -10.74 5.40 -23.90
CA LEU A 172 -9.28 5.30 -23.80
C LEU A 172 -8.60 6.57 -24.33
N LYS A 173 -9.07 7.10 -25.45
CA LYS A 173 -8.60 8.37 -26.00
C LYS A 173 -8.83 9.52 -25.03
N LYS A 174 -9.98 9.58 -24.36
CA LYS A 174 -10.23 10.55 -23.29
C LYS A 174 -9.21 10.42 -22.14
N ARG A 175 -8.85 9.21 -21.70
CA ARG A 175 -7.80 9.03 -20.68
C ARG A 175 -6.45 9.57 -21.16
N ARG A 176 -6.13 9.38 -22.44
CA ARG A 176 -4.92 9.97 -23.03
C ARG A 176 -4.97 11.50 -22.99
N GLU A 177 -6.12 12.10 -23.31
CA GLU A 177 -6.35 13.55 -23.22
C GLU A 177 -6.25 14.08 -21.78
N ASP A 178 -6.66 13.28 -20.79
CA ASP A 178 -6.46 13.57 -19.35
C ASP A 178 -4.97 13.50 -18.92
N GLY A 179 -4.07 13.11 -19.82
CA GLY A 179 -2.61 13.12 -19.62
C GLY A 179 -2.00 11.76 -19.25
N PHE A 180 -2.77 10.66 -19.29
CA PHE A 180 -2.22 9.33 -19.07
C PHE A 180 -1.33 8.89 -20.24
N THR A 181 -0.14 8.40 -19.91
CA THR A 181 0.88 7.95 -20.89
C THR A 181 0.96 6.42 -20.99
N TRP A 182 0.07 5.72 -20.28
CA TRP A 182 -0.09 4.28 -20.33
C TRP A 182 -1.55 3.96 -20.04
N LEU A 183 -2.18 3.21 -20.93
CA LEU A 183 -3.61 2.92 -20.85
C LEU A 183 -3.83 1.45 -20.46
N LYS A 184 -4.95 1.18 -19.78
CA LYS A 184 -5.44 -0.17 -19.51
C LYS A 184 -6.84 -0.34 -20.08
N MET A 185 -7.09 -1.50 -20.69
CA MET A 185 -8.40 -1.99 -21.08
C MET A 185 -8.58 -3.43 -20.63
N ASP A 186 -9.78 -3.84 -20.25
CA ASP A 186 -10.02 -5.25 -19.93
C ASP A 186 -10.45 -6.00 -21.19
N LEU A 187 -9.88 -7.20 -21.39
CA LEU A 187 -10.18 -8.09 -22.48
C LEU A 187 -10.67 -9.42 -21.92
N GLY A 188 -11.97 -9.48 -21.65
CA GLY A 188 -12.61 -10.63 -21.02
C GLY A 188 -13.24 -11.61 -22.00
N ILE A 189 -13.52 -12.81 -21.50
CA ILE A 189 -14.22 -13.90 -22.21
C ILE A 189 -15.66 -13.49 -22.57
N ASP A 190 -16.26 -12.62 -21.76
CA ASP A 190 -17.62 -12.08 -21.93
C ASP A 190 -17.83 -11.35 -23.27
N LEU A 191 -16.75 -10.87 -23.89
CA LEU A 191 -16.79 -10.26 -25.23
C LEU A 191 -17.29 -11.24 -26.30
N VAL A 192 -16.97 -12.54 -26.16
CA VAL A 192 -17.22 -13.55 -27.18
C VAL A 192 -18.08 -14.71 -26.68
N GLU A 193 -18.36 -14.80 -25.38
CA GLU A 193 -19.07 -15.96 -24.80
C GLU A 193 -20.47 -16.21 -25.35
N LYS A 194 -21.15 -15.14 -25.79
CA LYS A 194 -22.52 -15.22 -26.32
C LYS A 194 -22.54 -15.51 -27.83
N ILE A 195 -21.38 -15.60 -28.47
CA ILE A 195 -21.26 -15.82 -29.91
C ILE A 195 -21.04 -17.33 -30.16
N PRO A 196 -21.96 -18.01 -30.87
CA PRO A 196 -21.86 -19.45 -31.10
C PRO A 196 -20.52 -19.86 -31.71
N GLY A 197 -19.91 -20.88 -31.11
CA GLY A 197 -18.63 -21.45 -31.54
C GLY A 197 -17.40 -20.63 -31.16
N CYS A 198 -17.50 -19.62 -30.29
CA CYS A 198 -16.33 -18.85 -29.81
C CYS A 198 -15.71 -19.44 -28.54
N ILE A 199 -16.50 -20.16 -27.75
CA ILE A 199 -16.06 -20.81 -26.50
C ILE A 199 -16.45 -22.28 -26.54
N THR A 200 -15.58 -23.12 -25.98
CA THR A 200 -15.90 -24.49 -25.60
C THR A 200 -15.88 -24.59 -24.08
N SER A 201 -16.89 -25.25 -23.50
CA SER A 201 -17.00 -25.44 -22.06
C SER A 201 -17.63 -26.81 -21.75
N PRO A 202 -17.41 -27.38 -20.55
CA PRO A 202 -18.09 -28.59 -20.13
C PRO A 202 -19.62 -28.40 -20.14
N LEU A 203 -20.35 -29.47 -20.47
CA LEU A 203 -21.81 -29.49 -20.41
C LEU A 203 -22.31 -29.05 -19.04
N GLY A 204 -23.21 -28.06 -19.01
CA GLY A 204 -23.77 -27.52 -17.77
C GLY A 204 -22.88 -26.48 -17.05
N MET A 205 -21.72 -26.13 -17.61
CA MET A 205 -20.91 -25.04 -17.07
C MET A 205 -21.47 -23.68 -17.49
N ASP A 206 -22.05 -22.97 -16.54
CA ASP A 206 -22.47 -21.57 -16.69
C ASP A 206 -21.46 -20.59 -16.05
N GLN A 207 -21.64 -19.29 -16.26
CA GLN A 207 -20.76 -18.25 -15.72
C GLN A 207 -20.63 -18.30 -14.18
N ARG A 208 -21.71 -18.66 -13.47
CA ARG A 208 -21.69 -18.70 -12.01
C ARG A 208 -20.85 -19.86 -11.52
N ALA A 209 -21.00 -21.03 -12.13
CA ALA A 209 -20.19 -22.21 -11.87
C ALA A 209 -18.71 -21.94 -12.21
N ALA A 210 -18.44 -21.26 -13.33
CA ALA A 210 -17.09 -20.84 -13.70
C ALA A 210 -16.47 -19.90 -12.66
N GLY A 211 -17.24 -18.93 -12.14
CA GLY A 211 -16.76 -17.98 -11.12
C GLY A 211 -16.45 -18.61 -9.74
N LEU A 212 -16.99 -19.80 -9.45
CA LEU A 212 -16.71 -20.57 -8.23
C LEU A 212 -15.64 -21.65 -8.43
N THR A 213 -15.24 -21.90 -9.67
CA THR A 213 -14.28 -22.94 -10.02
C THR A 213 -12.91 -22.31 -10.26
N PRO A 214 -11.82 -22.81 -9.65
CA PRO A 214 -10.48 -22.32 -9.97
C PRO A 214 -10.23 -22.43 -11.48
N HIS A 215 -9.64 -21.39 -12.09
CA HIS A 215 -9.55 -21.24 -13.54
C HIS A 215 -9.00 -22.48 -14.27
N MET A 216 -7.99 -23.15 -13.70
CA MET A 216 -7.40 -24.37 -14.28
C MET A 216 -8.36 -25.58 -14.36
N PHE A 217 -9.51 -25.52 -13.69
CA PHE A 217 -10.51 -26.58 -13.62
C PHE A 217 -11.85 -26.22 -14.26
N THR A 218 -11.96 -25.02 -14.86
CA THR A 218 -13.19 -24.67 -15.60
C THR A 218 -13.32 -25.51 -16.87
N GLY A 219 -12.20 -25.88 -17.50
CA GLY A 219 -12.23 -26.53 -18.82
C GLY A 219 -12.85 -25.63 -19.90
N MET A 220 -12.91 -24.32 -19.64
CA MET A 220 -13.33 -23.33 -20.62
C MET A 220 -12.15 -22.97 -21.51
N GLU A 221 -12.38 -23.00 -22.82
CA GLU A 221 -11.38 -22.67 -23.82
C GLU A 221 -11.95 -21.66 -24.81
N ILE A 222 -11.14 -20.67 -25.18
CA ILE A 222 -11.46 -19.74 -26.27
C ILE A 222 -11.00 -20.41 -27.56
N THR A 223 -11.93 -20.61 -28.48
CA THR A 223 -11.63 -21.19 -29.81
C THR A 223 -10.86 -20.21 -30.69
N ASP A 224 -10.27 -20.69 -31.79
CA ASP A 224 -9.62 -19.83 -32.80
C ASP A 224 -10.55 -18.73 -33.32
N LYS A 225 -11.85 -19.04 -33.48
CA LYS A 225 -12.87 -18.05 -33.85
C LYS A 225 -13.01 -16.96 -32.79
N GLY A 226 -13.07 -17.34 -31.52
CA GLY A 226 -13.15 -16.39 -30.40
C GLY A 226 -11.91 -15.51 -30.31
N ILE A 227 -10.71 -16.10 -30.45
CA ILE A 227 -9.44 -15.38 -30.47
C ILE A 227 -9.43 -14.37 -31.63
N GLY A 228 -9.83 -14.79 -32.83
CA GLY A 228 -9.91 -13.90 -34.00
C GLY A 228 -10.78 -12.67 -33.77
N LEU A 229 -11.99 -12.88 -33.21
CA LEU A 229 -12.89 -11.77 -32.87
C LEU A 229 -12.34 -10.84 -31.79
N MET A 230 -11.65 -11.38 -30.77
CA MET A 230 -10.98 -10.56 -29.75
C MET A 230 -9.82 -9.75 -30.35
N CYS A 231 -9.08 -10.31 -31.31
CA CYS A 231 -8.05 -9.57 -32.04
C CYS A 231 -8.65 -8.43 -32.88
N GLU A 232 -9.74 -8.68 -33.62
CA GLU A 232 -10.47 -7.65 -34.38
C GLU A 232 -11.00 -6.53 -33.46
N TYR A 233 -11.50 -6.90 -32.29
CA TYR A 233 -11.98 -5.96 -31.28
C TYR A 233 -10.86 -5.01 -30.81
N VAL A 234 -9.68 -5.56 -30.48
CA VAL A 234 -8.51 -4.75 -30.10
C VAL A 234 -8.00 -3.91 -31.28
N ALA A 235 -8.03 -4.44 -32.50
CA ALA A 235 -7.63 -3.71 -33.70
C ALA A 235 -8.50 -2.45 -33.91
N GLN A 236 -9.82 -2.57 -33.76
CA GLN A 236 -10.74 -1.43 -33.85
C GLN A 236 -10.51 -0.39 -32.76
N ILE A 237 -10.18 -0.81 -31.53
CA ILE A 237 -9.78 0.12 -30.47
C ILE A 237 -8.50 0.88 -30.86
N ARG A 238 -7.53 0.18 -31.46
CA ARG A 238 -6.26 0.77 -31.91
C ARG A 238 -6.42 1.76 -33.05
N GLU A 239 -7.42 1.60 -33.92
CA GLU A 239 -7.75 2.60 -34.94
C GLU A 239 -8.17 3.94 -34.31
N VAL A 240 -8.81 3.92 -33.15
CA VAL A 240 -9.24 5.13 -32.42
C VAL A 240 -8.10 5.72 -31.57
N VAL A 241 -7.37 4.86 -30.84
CA VAL A 241 -6.39 5.29 -29.82
C VAL A 241 -5.01 5.58 -30.42
N GLY A 242 -4.65 4.87 -31.49
CA GLY A 242 -3.32 4.87 -32.09
C GLY A 242 -2.37 3.80 -31.51
N TRP A 243 -1.21 3.66 -32.14
CA TRP A 243 -0.15 2.70 -31.80
C TRP A 243 1.05 3.32 -31.07
N ASP A 244 1.05 4.64 -30.90
CA ASP A 244 2.13 5.41 -30.30
C ASP A 244 2.08 5.46 -28.75
N ILE A 245 1.02 4.92 -28.16
CA ILE A 245 0.84 4.80 -26.71
C ILE A 245 0.73 3.33 -26.27
N PRO A 246 1.38 2.93 -25.16
CA PRO A 246 1.18 1.61 -24.58
C PRO A 246 -0.26 1.40 -24.12
N LEU A 247 -0.81 0.24 -24.46
CA LEU A 247 -2.12 -0.24 -24.02
C LEU A 247 -1.92 -1.64 -23.45
N ALA A 248 -2.23 -1.80 -22.18
CA ALA A 248 -2.20 -3.09 -21.49
C ALA A 248 -3.62 -3.64 -21.34
N SER A 249 -3.70 -4.96 -21.20
CA SER A 249 -4.87 -5.65 -20.68
C SER A 249 -4.57 -6.28 -19.34
#